data_AF-A0A8J4N6Y0-F1
#
_entry.id   AF-A0A8J4N6Y0-F1
#
_cell.length_a   1.000
_cell.length_b   1.000
_cell.length_c   1.000
_cell.angle_alpha   90.00
_cell.angle_beta   90.00
_cell.angle_gamma   90.00
#
_symmetry.space_group_name_H-M   'P 1'
#
loop_
_entity.id
_entity.type
_entity.pdbx_description
1 polymer ?
#
loop_
_entity_poly.entity_id
_entity_poly.type
_entity_poly.pdbx_seq_one_letter_code
_entity_poly.pdbx_strand_id
1 'polypeptide(L)'
;LEDLQDTFDFCFKVHYLPGEDRTSDPQYAQQVQALQAKLQILDRQRREVLAQMQQLLGRSETLQDFLQQELGAWRERQQRACLGATVDTRLRLLETWFTELGQGLFQLLQLLRALGDLRQKVTYERDPLKAETPLLEQRLRELLIYLLQRAFVVEQQPSMPNACKRPLVLRTASKFSVRARLLVCLHDRNHRMEAKIHIDRSGPPGFRKFNILTSNSKTLLAGDSPQDGLICDFQYL
;
A
#
# COMPACT_ATOMS: atom_id res chain seq x y z
N LEU A 1 -3.38 15.59 18.52
CA LEU A 1 -3.68 14.46 19.44
C LEU A 1 -2.50 14.21 20.38
N GLU A 2 -1.28 14.03 19.85
CA GLU A 2 -0.07 13.84 20.66
C GLU A 2 0.14 14.94 21.71
N ASP A 3 0.11 16.23 21.32
CA ASP A 3 0.28 17.34 22.28
C ASP A 3 -0.75 17.34 23.42
N LEU A 4 -2.00 16.96 23.13
CA LEU A 4 -3.06 16.86 24.13
C LEU A 4 -2.75 15.74 25.14
N GLN A 5 -2.19 14.64 24.64
CA GLN A 5 -1.82 13.52 25.46
C GLN A 5 -0.58 13.82 26.31
N ASP A 6 0.43 14.47 25.74
CA ASP A 6 1.62 14.88 26.48
C ASP A 6 1.29 15.90 27.58
N THR A 7 0.37 16.83 27.29
CA THR A 7 -0.18 17.75 28.29
C THR A 7 -0.91 17.01 29.41
N PHE A 8 -1.73 16.00 29.07
CA PHE A 8 -2.41 15.17 30.06
C PHE A 8 -1.41 14.38 30.92
N ASP A 9 -0.44 13.71 30.29
CA ASP A 9 0.58 12.90 30.97
C ASP A 9 1.43 13.74 31.94
N PHE A 10 1.82 14.95 31.53
CA PHE A 10 2.50 15.90 32.40
C PHE A 10 1.63 16.27 33.62
N CYS A 11 0.38 16.71 33.39
CA CYS A 11 -0.51 17.06 34.50
C CYS A 11 -0.77 15.86 35.42
N PHE A 12 -0.95 14.66 34.86
CA PHE A 12 -1.20 13.45 35.63
C PHE A 12 -0.02 13.14 36.56
N LYS A 13 1.22 13.16 36.03
CA LYS A 13 2.43 12.93 36.82
C LYS A 13 2.67 13.97 37.91
N VAL A 14 2.30 15.22 37.68
CA VAL A 14 2.49 16.32 38.65
C VAL A 14 1.45 16.28 39.76
N HIS A 15 0.18 16.01 39.43
CA HIS A 15 -0.93 16.16 40.36
C HIS A 15 -1.42 14.85 40.98
N TYR A 16 -1.12 13.70 40.38
CA TYR A 16 -1.54 12.40 40.89
C TYR A 16 -0.38 11.68 41.60
N LEU A 17 -0.40 11.72 42.94
CA LEU A 17 0.53 10.98 43.80
C LEU A 17 -0.18 9.75 44.37
N PRO A 18 0.13 8.52 43.90
CA PRO A 18 -0.50 7.32 44.42
C PRO A 18 -0.10 7.06 45.88
N GLY A 19 -1.08 6.81 46.75
CA GLY A 19 -0.86 6.41 48.15
C GLY A 19 -0.96 7.52 49.20
N GLU A 20 -1.17 8.78 48.81
CA GLU A 20 -1.53 9.85 49.75
C GLU A 20 -3.06 10.00 49.83
N ASP A 21 -3.64 9.79 51.01
CA ASP A 21 -5.08 9.92 51.22
C ASP A 21 -5.47 11.40 51.37
N ARG A 22 -5.43 12.14 50.24
CA ARG A 22 -5.82 13.57 50.14
C ARG A 22 -7.26 13.75 49.68
N THR A 23 -8.08 12.72 49.78
CA THR A 23 -9.49 12.72 49.36
C THR A 23 -10.34 13.80 50.04
N SER A 24 -9.94 14.27 51.23
CA SER A 24 -10.60 15.36 51.96
C SER A 24 -10.10 16.77 51.57
N ASP A 25 -9.06 16.89 50.75
CA ASP A 25 -8.50 18.19 50.33
C ASP A 25 -9.27 18.74 49.10
N PRO A 26 -9.98 19.88 49.24
CA PRO A 26 -10.73 20.48 48.14
C PRO A 26 -9.85 20.90 46.96
N GLN A 27 -8.58 21.25 47.17
CA GLN A 27 -7.65 21.58 46.08
C GLN A 27 -7.26 20.34 45.29
N TYR A 28 -7.02 19.21 45.97
CA TYR A 28 -6.76 17.93 45.34
C TYR A 28 -7.96 17.44 44.52
N ALA A 29 -9.18 17.56 45.07
CA ALA A 29 -10.41 17.22 44.36
C ALA A 29 -10.58 18.04 43.06
N GLN A 30 -10.28 19.35 43.08
CA GLN A 30 -10.30 20.18 41.88
C GLN A 30 -9.26 19.75 40.84
N GLN A 31 -8.05 19.37 41.26
CA GLN A 31 -6.99 18.88 40.36
C GLN A 31 -7.40 17.57 39.68
N VAL A 32 -7.97 16.62 40.43
CA VAL A 32 -8.50 15.37 39.88
C VAL A 32 -9.61 15.63 38.87
N GLN A 33 -10.52 16.56 39.16
CA GLN A 33 -11.59 16.95 38.23
C GLN A 33 -11.03 17.56 36.93
N ALA A 34 -9.98 18.38 37.02
CA ALA A 34 -9.30 18.94 35.86
C ALA A 34 -8.59 17.85 35.01
N LEU A 35 -7.96 16.87 35.66
CA LEU A 35 -7.38 15.71 34.97
C LEU A 35 -8.44 14.88 34.24
N GLN A 36 -9.58 14.65 34.88
CA GLN A 36 -10.70 13.93 34.26
C GLN A 36 -11.24 14.67 33.03
N ALA A 37 -11.39 15.99 33.10
CA ALA A 37 -11.81 16.80 31.95
C ALA A 37 -10.80 16.70 30.78
N LYS A 38 -9.49 16.76 31.07
CA LYS A 38 -8.44 16.55 30.05
C LYS A 38 -8.51 15.16 29.43
N LEU A 39 -8.74 14.11 30.23
CA LEU A 39 -8.88 12.75 29.73
C LEU A 39 -10.13 12.58 28.84
N GLN A 40 -11.25 13.21 29.20
CA GLN A 40 -12.46 13.21 28.37
C GLN A 40 -12.24 13.90 27.02
N ILE A 41 -11.52 15.02 27.00
CA ILE A 41 -11.12 15.69 25.74
C ILE A 41 -10.23 14.75 24.90
N LEU A 42 -9.28 14.06 25.53
CA LEU A 42 -8.39 13.10 24.87
C LEU A 42 -9.19 11.93 24.26
N ASP A 43 -10.13 11.33 24.99
CA ASP A 43 -11.01 10.26 24.47
C ASP A 43 -11.84 10.74 23.27
N ARG A 44 -12.45 11.93 23.38
CA ARG A 44 -13.22 12.52 22.26
C ARG A 44 -12.34 12.67 21.01
N GLN A 45 -11.11 13.17 21.17
CA GLN A 45 -10.17 13.34 20.07
C GLN A 45 -9.69 12.01 19.49
N ARG A 46 -9.48 10.98 20.30
CA ARG A 46 -9.15 9.63 19.79
C ARG A 46 -10.28 9.06 18.93
N ARG A 47 -11.54 9.18 19.39
CA ARG A 47 -12.72 8.74 18.61
C ARG A 47 -12.85 9.50 17.30
N GLU A 48 -12.63 10.82 17.33
CA GLU A 48 -12.71 11.66 16.13
C GLU A 48 -11.65 11.27 15.09
N VAL A 49 -10.39 11.07 15.52
CA VAL A 49 -9.33 10.61 14.63
C VAL A 49 -9.65 9.23 14.04
N LEU A 50 -10.10 8.28 14.87
CA LEU A 50 -10.49 6.95 14.38
C LEU A 50 -11.63 7.01 13.36
N ALA A 51 -12.65 7.83 13.59
CA ALA A 51 -13.75 8.01 12.65
C ALA A 51 -13.27 8.60 11.32
N GLN A 52 -12.37 9.58 11.35
CA GLN A 52 -11.78 10.15 10.13
C GLN A 52 -10.94 9.11 9.36
N MET A 53 -10.16 8.29 10.06
CA MET A 53 -9.38 7.21 9.45
C MET A 53 -10.27 6.15 8.82
N GLN A 54 -11.37 5.76 9.49
CA GLN A 54 -12.37 4.83 8.93
C GLN A 54 -12.99 5.39 7.66
N GLN A 55 -13.37 6.67 7.66
CA GLN A 55 -13.95 7.33 6.50
C GLN A 55 -12.94 7.41 5.34
N LEU A 56 -11.68 7.75 5.63
CA LEU A 56 -10.63 7.81 4.62
C LEU A 56 -10.38 6.43 4.01
N LEU A 57 -10.29 5.39 4.84
CA LEU A 57 -10.13 4.01 4.39
C LEU A 57 -11.29 3.57 3.49
N GLY A 58 -12.53 3.90 3.86
CA GLY A 58 -13.71 3.62 3.03
C GLY A 58 -13.68 4.33 1.67
N ARG A 59 -13.18 5.58 1.62
CA ARG A 59 -12.98 6.29 0.34
C ARG A 59 -11.87 5.65 -0.50
N SER A 60 -10.80 5.19 0.14
CA SER A 60 -9.72 4.47 -0.52
C SER A 60 -10.16 3.13 -1.11
N GLU A 61 -11.06 2.41 -0.43
CA GLU A 61 -11.70 1.19 -0.95
C GLU A 61 -12.46 1.50 -2.25
N THR A 62 -13.31 2.53 -2.26
CA THR A 62 -14.03 2.96 -3.48
C THR A 62 -13.08 3.34 -4.60
N LEU A 63 -11.99 4.07 -4.30
CA LEU A 63 -10.99 4.44 -5.30
C LEU A 63 -10.28 3.20 -5.84
N GLN A 64 -9.97 2.22 -5.00
CA GLN A 64 -9.35 0.98 -5.43
C GLN A 64 -10.25 0.20 -6.39
N ASP A 65 -11.56 0.16 -6.16
CA ASP A 65 -12.50 -0.49 -7.07
C ASP A 65 -12.55 0.21 -8.42
N PHE A 66 -12.53 1.54 -8.44
CA PHE A 66 -12.39 2.31 -9.67
C PHE A 66 -11.08 1.98 -10.41
N LEU A 67 -9.94 1.92 -9.71
CA LEU A 67 -8.65 1.58 -10.34
C LEU A 67 -8.64 0.17 -10.92
N GLN A 68 -9.36 -0.78 -10.34
CA GLN A 68 -9.50 -2.11 -10.91
C GLN A 68 -10.26 -2.09 -12.24
N GLN A 69 -11.31 -1.29 -12.34
CA GLN A 69 -12.07 -1.12 -13.58
C GLN A 69 -11.19 -0.48 -14.67
N GLU A 70 -10.47 0.59 -14.34
CA GLU A 70 -9.56 1.26 -15.26
C GLU A 70 -8.41 0.35 -15.72
N LEU A 71 -7.86 -0.45 -14.79
CA LEU A 71 -6.86 -1.44 -15.12
C LEU A 71 -7.41 -2.54 -16.03
N GLY A 72 -8.66 -2.98 -15.81
CA GLY A 72 -9.37 -3.91 -16.69
C GLY A 72 -9.53 -3.36 -18.10
N ALA A 73 -10.02 -2.12 -18.22
CA ALA A 73 -10.17 -1.43 -19.50
C ALA A 73 -8.82 -1.21 -20.22
N TRP A 74 -7.74 -0.95 -19.47
CA TRP A 74 -6.39 -0.93 -20.05
C TRP A 74 -5.95 -2.31 -20.57
N ARG A 75 -6.21 -3.40 -19.85
CA ARG A 75 -5.89 -4.77 -20.31
C ARG A 75 -6.62 -5.11 -21.61
N GLU A 76 -7.90 -4.75 -21.72
CA GLU A 76 -8.67 -4.94 -22.96
C GLU A 76 -8.11 -4.12 -24.13
N ARG A 77 -7.69 -2.87 -23.88
CA ARG A 77 -6.98 -2.06 -24.89
C ARG A 77 -5.67 -2.72 -25.30
N GLN A 78 -4.89 -3.23 -24.34
CA GLN A 78 -3.63 -3.92 -24.64
C GLN A 78 -3.85 -5.19 -25.48
N GLN A 79 -4.89 -5.98 -25.18
CA GLN A 79 -5.27 -7.15 -25.97
C GLN A 79 -5.61 -6.77 -27.41
N ARG A 80 -6.44 -5.75 -27.60
CA ARG A 80 -6.77 -5.25 -28.94
C ARG A 80 -5.54 -4.72 -29.69
N ALA A 81 -4.63 -4.03 -28.99
CA ALA A 81 -3.36 -3.59 -29.58
C ALA A 81 -2.49 -4.77 -30.05
N CYS A 82 -2.46 -5.87 -29.28
CA CYS A 82 -1.73 -7.08 -29.69
C CYS A 82 -2.31 -7.73 -30.97
N LEU A 83 -3.60 -7.50 -31.25
CA LEU A 83 -4.28 -7.96 -32.46
C LEU A 83 -4.17 -6.96 -33.63
N GLY A 84 -3.44 -5.84 -33.45
CA GLY A 84 -3.19 -4.85 -34.48
C GLY A 84 -4.08 -3.60 -34.43
N ALA A 85 -4.94 -3.46 -33.41
CA ALA A 85 -5.73 -2.24 -33.25
C ALA A 85 -4.85 -1.04 -32.86
N THR A 86 -5.10 0.12 -33.46
CA THR A 86 -4.45 1.38 -33.08
C THR A 86 -5.16 1.98 -31.86
N VAL A 87 -4.77 1.53 -30.66
CA VAL A 87 -5.33 2.01 -29.38
C VAL A 87 -4.21 2.45 -28.44
N ASP A 88 -4.50 3.46 -27.61
CA ASP A 88 -3.56 3.92 -26.60
C ASP A 88 -3.43 2.90 -25.45
N THR A 89 -2.19 2.54 -25.13
CA THR A 89 -1.82 1.57 -24.09
C THR A 89 -0.86 2.15 -23.06
N ARG A 90 -0.66 3.47 -23.06
CA ARG A 90 0.20 4.16 -22.09
C ARG A 90 -0.30 3.97 -20.65
N LEU A 91 0.61 3.63 -19.75
CA LEU A 91 0.32 3.35 -18.34
C LEU A 91 0.48 4.56 -17.41
N ARG A 92 0.96 5.72 -17.90
CA ARG A 92 1.33 6.87 -17.06
C ARG A 92 0.25 7.28 -16.07
N LEU A 93 -1.00 7.41 -16.54
CA LEU A 93 -2.11 7.84 -15.69
C LEU A 93 -2.46 6.80 -14.62
N LEU A 94 -2.47 5.51 -14.99
CA LEU A 94 -2.66 4.42 -14.05
C LEU A 94 -1.54 4.37 -13.02
N GLU A 95 -0.29 4.52 -13.44
CA GLU A 95 0.86 4.56 -12.54
C GLU A 95 0.75 5.72 -11.53
N THR A 96 0.35 6.91 -11.97
CA THR A 96 0.07 8.03 -11.06
C THR A 96 -0.99 7.66 -10.05
N TRP A 97 -2.16 7.17 -10.48
CA TRP A 97 -3.25 6.88 -9.56
C TRP A 97 -2.94 5.74 -8.59
N PHE A 98 -2.29 4.67 -9.06
CA PHE A 98 -1.84 3.57 -8.21
C PHE A 98 -0.80 4.05 -7.19
N THR A 99 0.14 4.90 -7.61
CA THR A 99 1.17 5.45 -6.73
C THR A 99 0.57 6.38 -5.68
N GLU A 100 -0.31 7.30 -6.05
CA GLU A 100 -0.97 8.23 -5.11
C GLU A 100 -1.82 7.48 -4.08
N LEU A 101 -2.64 6.52 -4.53
CA LEU A 101 -3.40 5.67 -3.60
C LEU A 101 -2.46 4.89 -2.68
N GLY A 102 -1.41 4.26 -3.23
CA GLY A 102 -0.41 3.53 -2.46
C GLY A 102 0.22 4.40 -1.37
N GLN A 103 0.69 5.60 -1.73
CA GLN A 103 1.29 6.55 -0.78
C GLN A 103 0.30 6.92 0.34
N GLY A 104 -0.95 7.25 0.00
CA GLY A 104 -1.99 7.55 0.98
C GLY A 104 -2.25 6.38 1.95
N LEU A 105 -2.28 5.15 1.45
CA LEU A 105 -2.45 3.95 2.28
C LEU A 105 -1.23 3.71 3.20
N PHE A 106 -0.01 3.92 2.72
CA PHE A 106 1.19 3.80 3.55
C PHE A 106 1.26 4.89 4.62
N GLN A 107 0.86 6.12 4.31
CA GLN A 107 0.74 7.20 5.28
C GLN A 107 -0.30 6.85 6.36
N LEU A 108 -1.45 6.31 5.97
CA LEU A 108 -2.48 5.86 6.91
C LEU A 108 -1.94 4.74 7.83
N LEU A 109 -1.11 3.85 7.30
CA LEU A 109 -0.49 2.77 8.08
C LEU A 109 0.51 3.33 9.11
N GLN A 110 1.28 4.35 8.73
CA GLN A 110 2.18 5.05 9.67
C GLN A 110 1.39 5.77 10.76
N LEU A 111 0.29 6.43 10.42
CA LEU A 111 -0.59 7.07 11.40
C LEU A 111 -1.20 6.06 12.39
N LEU A 112 -1.64 4.88 11.90
CA LEU A 112 -2.13 3.81 12.80
C LEU A 112 -1.05 3.32 13.77
N ARG A 113 0.20 3.20 13.32
CA ARG A 113 1.33 2.85 14.19
C ARG A 113 1.58 3.92 15.26
N ALA A 114 1.57 5.20 14.87
CA ALA A 114 1.71 6.31 15.81
C ALA A 114 0.58 6.33 16.85
N LEU A 115 -0.67 6.01 16.46
CA LEU A 115 -1.77 5.83 17.42
C LEU A 115 -1.51 4.65 18.37
N GLY A 116 -0.91 3.57 17.88
CA GLY A 116 -0.45 2.44 18.70
C GLY A 116 0.57 2.88 19.76
N ASP A 117 1.52 3.73 19.39
CA ASP A 117 2.52 4.28 20.31
C ASP A 117 1.90 5.21 21.35
N LEU A 118 0.96 6.08 20.94
CA LEU A 118 0.17 6.91 21.86
C LEU A 118 -0.64 6.06 22.83
N ARG A 119 -1.23 4.95 22.37
CA ARG A 119 -1.94 4.01 23.24
C ARG A 119 -1.02 3.38 24.29
N GLN A 120 0.22 3.06 23.94
CA GLN A 120 1.19 2.50 24.90
C GLN A 120 1.53 3.50 26.02
N LYS A 121 1.58 4.80 25.72
CA LYS A 121 1.84 5.86 26.70
C LYS A 121 0.65 6.08 27.64
N VAL A 122 -0.58 6.14 27.11
CA VAL A 122 -1.80 6.39 27.91
C VAL A 122 -2.93 5.49 27.42
N THR A 123 -3.53 4.71 28.31
CA THR A 123 -4.70 3.86 28.01
C THR A 123 -5.66 3.79 29.21
N TYR A 124 -6.87 3.31 28.97
CA TYR A 124 -7.96 3.23 29.96
C TYR A 124 -8.95 2.13 29.57
N GLU A 125 -9.89 1.80 30.47
CA GLU A 125 -10.77 0.63 30.35
C GLU A 125 -11.53 0.54 29.02
N ARG A 126 -12.04 1.67 28.51
CA ARG A 126 -12.82 1.78 27.27
C ARG A 126 -12.12 2.57 26.17
N ASP A 127 -10.80 2.46 26.12
CA ASP A 127 -9.95 3.12 25.11
C ASP A 127 -10.27 2.63 23.70
N PRO A 128 -10.79 3.50 22.80
CA PRO A 128 -11.18 3.08 21.46
C PRO A 128 -9.96 2.64 20.62
N LEU A 129 -8.75 3.13 20.93
CA LEU A 129 -7.51 2.69 20.26
C LEU A 129 -7.18 1.21 20.57
N LYS A 130 -7.72 0.64 21.65
CA LYS A 130 -7.52 -0.77 21.98
C LYS A 130 -8.33 -1.68 21.07
N ALA A 131 -9.58 -1.32 20.80
CA ALA A 131 -10.51 -2.13 20.03
C ALA A 131 -10.44 -1.88 18.52
N GLU A 132 -10.31 -0.63 18.09
CA GLU A 132 -10.53 -0.25 16.68
C GLU A 132 -9.25 -0.28 15.84
N THR A 133 -8.10 0.11 16.41
CA THR A 133 -6.82 0.19 15.69
C THR A 133 -6.41 -1.14 15.02
N PRO A 134 -6.51 -2.32 15.69
CA PRO A 134 -6.16 -3.59 15.06
C PRO A 134 -7.04 -3.94 13.85
N LEU A 135 -8.34 -3.64 13.93
CA LEU A 135 -9.30 -3.91 12.85
C LEU A 135 -9.02 -3.00 11.64
N LEU A 136 -8.75 -1.72 11.89
CA LEU A 136 -8.36 -0.78 10.87
C LEU A 136 -7.05 -1.17 10.19
N GLU A 137 -6.05 -1.61 10.98
CA GLU A 137 -4.77 -2.03 10.44
C GLU A 137 -4.89 -3.28 9.57
N GLN A 138 -5.70 -4.26 9.98
CA GLN A 138 -5.96 -5.45 9.18
C GLN A 138 -6.58 -5.07 7.83
N ARG A 139 -7.67 -4.30 7.84
CA ARG A 139 -8.35 -3.86 6.60
C ARG A 139 -7.41 -3.07 5.68
N LEU A 140 -6.61 -2.17 6.25
CA LEU A 140 -5.63 -1.40 5.50
C LEU A 140 -4.53 -2.28 4.87
N ARG A 141 -4.04 -3.29 5.60
CA ARG A 141 -3.05 -4.24 5.07
C ARG A 141 -3.63 -5.08 3.93
N GLU A 142 -4.87 -5.55 4.06
CA GLU A 142 -5.57 -6.26 2.98
C GLU A 142 -5.69 -5.40 1.72
N LEU A 143 -6.04 -4.12 1.89
CA LEU A 143 -6.13 -3.15 0.81
C LEU A 143 -4.77 -2.92 0.12
N LEU A 144 -3.71 -2.70 0.91
CA LEU A 144 -2.33 -2.55 0.41
C LEU A 144 -1.86 -3.79 -0.36
N ILE A 145 -2.07 -4.99 0.19
CA ILE A 145 -1.70 -6.25 -0.46
C ILE A 145 -2.41 -6.36 -1.80
N TYR A 146 -3.72 -6.09 -1.82
CA TYR A 146 -4.51 -6.17 -3.04
C TYR A 146 -4.03 -5.17 -4.09
N LEU A 147 -3.82 -3.91 -3.71
CA LEU A 147 -3.31 -2.87 -4.60
C LEU A 147 -1.98 -3.29 -5.24
N LEU A 148 -1.02 -3.74 -4.42
CA LEU A 148 0.32 -4.14 -4.88
C LEU A 148 0.27 -5.36 -5.79
N GLN A 149 -0.58 -6.35 -5.50
CA GLN A 149 -0.78 -7.53 -6.35
C GLN A 149 -1.33 -7.16 -7.73
N ARG A 150 -2.23 -6.16 -7.80
CA ARG A 150 -2.82 -5.70 -9.06
C ARG A 150 -1.90 -4.75 -9.83
N ALA A 151 -1.00 -4.06 -9.13
CA ALA A 151 -0.09 -3.08 -9.71
C ALA A 151 1.02 -3.68 -10.58
N PHE A 152 1.35 -4.97 -10.43
CA PHE A 152 2.37 -5.60 -11.25
C PHE A 152 1.78 -6.11 -12.57
N VAL A 153 2.12 -5.46 -13.68
CA VAL A 153 1.53 -5.69 -15.00
C VAL A 153 2.58 -5.99 -16.05
N VAL A 154 2.21 -6.74 -17.09
CA VAL A 154 3.03 -6.90 -18.28
C VAL A 154 2.73 -5.72 -19.21
N GLU A 155 3.63 -4.75 -19.29
CA GLU A 155 3.50 -3.56 -20.15
C GLU A 155 3.67 -3.92 -21.64
N GLN A 156 4.68 -4.75 -21.95
CA GLN A 156 4.92 -5.28 -23.29
C GLN A 156 4.85 -6.80 -23.29
N GLN A 157 3.87 -7.33 -24.02
CA GLN A 157 3.67 -8.76 -24.17
C GLN A 157 4.85 -9.43 -24.92
N PRO A 158 5.10 -10.74 -24.67
CA PRO A 158 6.16 -11.49 -25.35
C PRO A 158 6.13 -11.30 -26.86
N SER A 159 7.24 -10.83 -27.43
CA SER A 159 7.35 -10.62 -28.87
C SER A 159 8.77 -10.84 -29.38
N MET A 160 8.89 -11.40 -30.58
CA MET A 160 10.16 -11.51 -31.30
C MET A 160 10.47 -10.20 -32.04
N PRO A 161 11.75 -9.84 -32.24
CA PRO A 161 12.16 -8.57 -32.86
C PRO A 161 11.87 -8.45 -34.37
N ASN A 162 11.38 -9.50 -35.04
CA ASN A 162 11.24 -9.55 -36.51
C ASN A 162 10.09 -8.65 -37.05
N ALA A 163 10.20 -8.28 -38.34
CA ALA A 163 9.36 -7.29 -39.04
C ALA A 163 7.83 -7.55 -38.99
N CYS A 164 7.40 -8.81 -38.87
CA CYS A 164 6.01 -9.14 -38.58
C CYS A 164 5.83 -9.26 -37.07
N LYS A 165 5.64 -8.13 -36.37
CA LYS A 165 5.31 -8.09 -34.94
C LYS A 165 3.98 -8.82 -34.71
N ARG A 166 4.03 -10.13 -34.45
CA ARG A 166 2.92 -10.90 -33.90
C ARG A 166 3.23 -11.17 -32.42
N PRO A 167 2.81 -10.30 -31.50
CA PRO A 167 2.92 -10.56 -30.08
C PRO A 167 2.28 -11.89 -29.72
N LEU A 168 2.74 -12.53 -28.65
CA LEU A 168 2.24 -13.80 -28.12
C LEU A 168 2.52 -15.04 -28.99
N VAL A 169 3.15 -14.88 -30.17
CA VAL A 169 3.62 -16.00 -30.99
C VAL A 169 5.13 -16.08 -30.91
N LEU A 170 5.64 -17.14 -30.28
CA LEU A 170 7.08 -17.35 -30.07
C LEU A 170 7.55 -18.60 -30.85
N ARG A 171 8.73 -18.48 -31.47
CA ARG A 171 9.42 -19.61 -32.10
C ARG A 171 10.51 -20.13 -31.16
N THR A 172 10.61 -21.44 -31.01
CA THR A 172 11.69 -22.06 -30.23
C THR A 172 13.06 -21.67 -30.80
N ALA A 173 14.04 -21.54 -29.92
CA ALA A 173 15.40 -21.07 -30.24
C ALA A 173 15.48 -19.67 -30.89
N SER A 174 14.38 -18.91 -30.91
CA SER A 174 14.36 -17.51 -31.33
C SER A 174 14.28 -16.60 -30.12
N LYS A 175 15.05 -15.52 -30.14
CA LYS A 175 15.06 -14.52 -29.07
C LYS A 175 13.74 -13.76 -29.01
N PHE A 176 13.26 -13.48 -27.81
CA PHE A 176 12.08 -12.63 -27.60
C PHE A 176 12.31 -11.66 -26.44
N SER A 177 11.42 -10.68 -26.30
CA SER A 177 11.45 -9.71 -25.21
C SER A 177 10.10 -9.58 -24.54
N VAL A 178 10.12 -9.26 -23.25
CA VAL A 178 8.96 -9.00 -22.38
C VAL A 178 9.29 -7.84 -21.47
N ARG A 179 8.35 -6.92 -21.27
CA ARG A 179 8.48 -5.85 -20.28
C ARG A 179 7.37 -5.93 -19.26
N ALA A 180 7.74 -5.98 -17.99
CA ALA A 180 6.84 -5.82 -16.86
C ALA A 180 7.05 -4.48 -16.18
N ARG A 181 6.01 -3.95 -15.55
CA ARG A 181 6.02 -2.69 -14.81
C ARG A 181 5.27 -2.87 -13.50
N LEU A 182 5.80 -2.28 -12.43
CA LEU A 182 5.08 -2.07 -11.18
C LEU A 182 4.49 -0.65 -11.19
N LEU A 183 3.16 -0.55 -11.15
CA LEU A 183 2.43 0.73 -11.20
C LEU A 183 2.50 1.54 -9.90
N VAL A 184 3.03 0.95 -8.83
CA VAL A 184 3.19 1.60 -7.53
C VAL A 184 4.67 1.98 -7.36
N CYS A 185 4.98 3.25 -7.55
CA CYS A 185 6.32 3.80 -7.44
C CYS A 185 6.52 4.49 -6.09
N LEU A 186 6.86 3.71 -5.07
CA LEU A 186 7.24 4.25 -3.76
C LEU A 186 8.74 4.56 -3.81
N HIS A 187 9.13 5.76 -3.37
CA HIS A 187 10.52 6.18 -3.30
C HIS A 187 11.25 5.46 -2.17
N ASP A 188 11.51 4.17 -2.33
CA ASP A 188 12.35 3.39 -1.43
C ASP A 188 13.56 2.86 -2.19
N ARG A 189 14.63 3.66 -2.21
CA ARG A 189 15.89 3.33 -2.88
C ARG A 189 16.67 2.22 -2.16
N ASN A 190 16.25 1.80 -0.97
CA ASN A 190 17.02 0.90 -0.11
C ASN A 190 16.64 -0.57 -0.31
N HIS A 191 15.51 -0.87 -0.96
CA HIS A 191 15.06 -2.24 -1.18
C HIS A 191 15.08 -2.59 -2.67
N ARG A 192 16.00 -3.50 -3.05
CA ARG A 192 16.10 -4.00 -4.42
C ARG A 192 15.03 -5.07 -4.62
N MET A 193 14.10 -4.84 -5.55
CA MET A 193 13.12 -5.84 -5.97
C MET A 193 13.64 -6.62 -7.18
N GLU A 194 13.43 -7.93 -7.21
CA GLU A 194 13.81 -8.80 -8.32
C GLU A 194 12.57 -9.52 -8.88
N ALA A 195 12.34 -9.39 -10.19
CA ALA A 195 11.34 -10.16 -10.91
C ALA A 195 11.98 -11.40 -11.53
N LYS A 196 11.26 -12.53 -11.48
CA LYS A 196 11.67 -13.78 -12.13
C LYS A 196 10.61 -14.24 -13.13
N ILE A 197 11.03 -14.48 -14.37
CA ILE A 197 10.18 -14.99 -15.43
C ILE A 197 10.26 -16.52 -15.51
N HIS A 198 9.11 -17.16 -15.67
CA HIS A 198 9.00 -18.60 -15.81
C HIS A 198 7.98 -18.91 -16.91
N ILE A 199 8.15 -20.03 -17.59
CA ILE A 199 7.18 -20.60 -18.53
C ILE A 199 6.71 -21.96 -17.98
N ASP A 200 5.44 -22.30 -18.19
CA ASP A 200 4.84 -23.60 -17.84
C ASP A 200 4.94 -24.02 -16.36
N ARG A 201 4.96 -23.06 -15.41
CA ARG A 201 5.07 -23.35 -13.95
C ARG A 201 3.95 -24.25 -13.42
N SER A 202 2.73 -24.15 -13.96
CA SER A 202 1.54 -24.88 -13.51
C SER A 202 0.64 -25.30 -14.67
N GLY A 203 1.16 -26.10 -15.60
CA GLY A 203 0.42 -26.62 -16.76
C GLY A 203 -0.27 -27.97 -16.52
N PRO A 204 -1.39 -28.26 -17.19
CA PRO A 204 -2.05 -29.57 -17.13
C PRO A 204 -1.13 -30.71 -17.59
N PRO A 205 -1.30 -31.93 -17.05
CA PRO A 205 -0.49 -33.09 -17.42
C PRO A 205 -0.68 -33.44 -18.91
N GLY A 206 0.40 -33.89 -19.56
CA GLY A 206 0.38 -34.33 -20.97
C GLY A 206 0.69 -33.25 -22.02
N PHE A 207 0.86 -31.99 -21.62
CA PHE A 207 1.24 -30.90 -22.53
C PHE A 207 2.75 -30.75 -22.67
N ARG A 208 3.20 -30.27 -23.84
CA ARG A 208 4.61 -29.91 -24.09
C ARG A 208 5.03 -28.83 -23.10
N LYS A 209 6.22 -28.97 -22.53
CA LYS A 209 6.84 -28.01 -21.63
C LYS A 209 8.04 -27.36 -22.29
N PHE A 210 8.21 -26.07 -22.06
CA PHE A 210 9.33 -25.28 -22.54
C PHE A 210 10.15 -24.75 -21.38
N ASN A 211 11.38 -24.31 -21.67
CA ASN A 211 12.26 -23.67 -20.69
C ASN A 211 12.80 -22.36 -21.27
N ILE A 212 13.00 -21.38 -20.39
CA ILE A 212 13.74 -20.16 -20.72
C ILE A 212 15.21 -20.47 -20.45
N LEU A 213 16.07 -20.33 -21.46
CA LEU A 213 17.48 -20.76 -21.40
C LEU A 213 18.43 -19.64 -20.96
N THR A 214 17.94 -18.41 -20.90
CA THR A 214 18.70 -17.19 -20.58
C THR A 214 18.47 -16.76 -19.13
N SER A 215 19.04 -15.63 -18.71
CA SER A 215 18.82 -15.06 -17.38
C SER A 215 17.33 -14.84 -17.15
N ASN A 216 16.75 -15.62 -16.24
CA ASN A 216 15.33 -15.58 -15.92
C ASN A 216 15.00 -14.59 -14.81
N SER A 217 15.98 -13.85 -14.29
CA SER A 217 15.77 -12.83 -13.27
C SER A 217 16.27 -11.46 -13.71
N LYS A 218 15.55 -10.42 -13.29
CA LYS A 218 15.85 -9.01 -13.54
C LYS A 218 15.48 -8.20 -12.31
N THR A 219 16.40 -7.34 -11.87
CA THR A 219 16.10 -6.33 -10.86
C THR A 219 15.14 -5.28 -11.44
N LEU A 220 14.15 -4.85 -10.67
CA LEU A 220 13.34 -3.67 -11.01
C LEU A 220 14.26 -2.46 -10.87
N LEU A 221 14.45 -1.75 -11.97
CA LEU A 221 15.22 -0.52 -11.97
C LEU A 221 14.22 0.63 -11.99
N ALA A 222 14.37 1.56 -11.04
CA ALA A 222 13.87 2.91 -11.24
C ALA A 222 14.75 3.53 -12.32
N GLY A 223 14.18 4.01 -13.42
CA GLY A 223 14.99 4.72 -14.41
C GLY A 223 15.51 6.05 -13.86
N ASP A 224 16.39 6.68 -14.64
CA ASP A 224 17.12 7.89 -14.22
C ASP A 224 16.19 9.10 -14.04
N SER A 225 14.98 9.05 -14.60
CA SER A 225 13.93 10.04 -14.36
C SER A 225 12.79 9.47 -13.50
N PRO A 226 12.11 10.30 -12.68
CA PRO A 226 10.89 9.90 -11.98
C PRO A 226 9.75 9.49 -12.92
N GLN A 227 9.89 9.70 -14.24
CA GLN A 227 8.93 9.25 -15.26
C GLN A 227 9.20 7.84 -15.78
N ASP A 228 10.33 7.23 -15.43
CA ASP A 228 10.71 5.92 -15.96
C ASP A 228 10.05 4.75 -15.23
N GLY A 229 9.33 5.01 -14.13
CA GLY A 229 8.60 4.00 -13.37
C GLY A 229 9.51 2.88 -12.85
N LEU A 230 8.90 1.83 -12.30
CA LEU A 230 9.61 0.62 -11.86
C LEU A 230 9.43 -0.48 -12.92
N ILE A 231 10.44 -0.67 -13.76
CA ILE A 231 10.37 -1.55 -14.94
C ILE A 231 11.31 -2.74 -14.81
N CYS A 232 10.83 -3.90 -15.27
CA CYS A 232 11.65 -5.07 -15.60
C CYS A 232 11.59 -5.35 -17.10
N ASP A 233 12.67 -4.98 -17.80
CA ASP A 233 12.81 -5.28 -19.22
C ASP A 233 13.66 -6.53 -19.43
N PHE A 234 13.00 -7.63 -19.78
CA PHE A 234 13.62 -8.89 -20.17
C PHE A 234 13.83 -8.88 -21.68
N GLN A 235 15.07 -8.66 -22.10
CA GLN A 235 15.44 -8.63 -23.51
C GLN A 235 16.24 -9.88 -23.87
N TYR A 236 16.04 -10.36 -25.09
CA TYR A 236 16.78 -11.49 -25.66
C TYR A 236 16.65 -12.79 -24.85
N LEU A 237 15.43 -13.06 -24.36
CA LEU A 237 15.09 -14.31 -23.67
C LEU A 237 15.25 -15.53 -24.57
#